data_AF-A0A9P8HZ34-F1
#
_entry.id   AF-A0A9P8HZ34-F1
#
_cell.length_a   1.000
_cell.length_b   1.000
_cell.length_c   1.000
_cell.angle_alpha   90.00
_cell.angle_beta   90.00
_cell.angle_gamma   90.00
#
_symmetry.space_group_name_H-M   'P 1'
#
loop_
_entity.id
_entity.type
_entity.pdbx_description
1 polymer ?
#
loop_
_entity_poly.entity_id
_entity_poly.type
_entity_poly.pdbx_seq_one_letter_code
_entity_poly.pdbx_strand_id
1 'polypeptide(L)'
;MLRKALASLPKTLDDTYARILCSIDEVHRENALKILRWLAYSARPLQIEEVAEVIAVNIEDHPQFDPERRFPEPRDILTICSSLVTVGATEGSRDRVTREQIRLAHFSVKEYLVSERIRAGPASQYSIQEIHTNVSIAEICLAYLLQFDNPTSLTFRTFEEFPLARYAARYWTQHARVARKDMSATHLLIMELFLSKRDAYANWIRLFDPDRPERELDITESLEKDMKSIPSPLYYASLVGLIES
;
A
#
# COMPACT_ATOMS: atom_id res chain seq x y z
N MET A 1 15.56 28.64 -30.76
CA MET A 1 15.37 27.59 -29.73
C MET A 1 13.89 27.36 -29.38
N LEU A 2 13.05 28.41 -29.28
CA LEU A 2 11.60 28.29 -28.99
C LEU A 2 10.82 27.36 -29.94
N ARG A 3 11.07 27.43 -31.26
CA ARG A 3 10.40 26.57 -32.25
C ARG A 3 10.70 25.07 -32.11
N LYS A 4 11.89 24.69 -31.60
CA LYS A 4 12.23 23.29 -31.29
C LYS A 4 11.54 22.81 -30.01
N ALA A 5 11.40 23.70 -29.00
CA ALA A 5 10.68 23.41 -27.76
C ALA A 5 9.15 23.27 -27.99
N LEU A 6 8.58 24.06 -28.89
CA LEU A 6 7.17 23.93 -29.29
C LEU A 6 6.89 22.66 -30.11
N ALA A 7 7.85 22.22 -30.94
CA ALA A 7 7.73 20.97 -31.70
C ALA A 7 7.94 19.70 -30.84
N SER A 8 8.56 19.83 -29.65
CA SER A 8 8.74 18.75 -28.68
C SER A 8 7.65 18.70 -27.61
N LEU A 9 6.58 19.49 -27.76
CA LEU A 9 5.41 19.39 -26.89
C LEU A 9 4.65 18.08 -27.19
N PRO A 10 4.20 17.38 -26.13
CA PRO A 10 3.31 16.24 -26.29
C PRO A 10 2.07 16.65 -27.09
N LYS A 11 1.66 15.83 -28.06
CA LYS A 11 0.46 16.10 -28.87
C LYS A 11 -0.81 15.64 -28.16
N THR A 12 -0.66 14.70 -27.22
CA THR A 12 -1.74 14.12 -26.43
C THR A 12 -1.39 14.09 -24.94
N LEU A 13 -2.40 13.87 -24.09
CA LEU A 13 -2.17 13.61 -22.67
C LEU A 13 -1.35 12.32 -22.46
N ASP A 14 -1.58 11.30 -23.29
CA ASP A 14 -0.80 10.05 -23.25
C ASP A 14 0.69 10.30 -23.53
N ASP A 15 1.03 11.10 -24.54
CA ASP A 15 2.40 11.52 -24.81
C ASP A 15 3.00 12.30 -23.63
N THR A 16 2.16 13.05 -22.92
CA THR A 16 2.57 13.84 -21.75
C THR A 16 2.93 12.92 -20.60
N TYR A 17 2.06 11.95 -20.29
CA TYR A 17 2.31 10.95 -19.25
C TYR A 17 3.50 10.07 -19.58
N ALA A 18 3.60 9.58 -20.82
CA ALA A 18 4.74 8.80 -21.29
C ALA A 18 6.06 9.55 -21.08
N ARG A 19 6.11 10.83 -21.47
CA ARG A 19 7.29 11.68 -21.31
C ARG A 19 7.66 11.86 -19.83
N ILE A 20 6.68 12.08 -18.95
CA ILE A 20 6.95 12.25 -17.51
C ILE A 20 7.50 10.94 -16.94
N LEU A 21 6.86 9.80 -17.22
CA LEU A 21 7.29 8.48 -16.75
C LEU A 21 8.69 8.10 -17.26
N CYS A 22 9.00 8.37 -18.53
CA CYS A 22 10.32 8.13 -19.11
C CYS A 22 11.40 9.11 -18.60
N SER A 23 11.02 10.19 -17.91
CA SER A 23 11.96 11.15 -17.32
C SER A 23 12.34 10.80 -15.87
N ILE A 24 11.67 9.82 -15.26
CA ILE A 24 12.01 9.31 -13.93
C ILE A 24 13.36 8.59 -14.03
N ASP A 25 14.28 8.92 -13.14
CA ASP A 25 15.58 8.25 -13.06
C ASP A 25 15.41 6.75 -12.81
N GLU A 26 16.23 5.94 -13.47
CA GLU A 26 16.22 4.48 -13.36
C GLU A 26 16.34 4.02 -11.89
N VAL A 27 17.09 4.75 -11.06
CA VAL A 27 17.24 4.47 -9.61
C VAL A 27 15.93 4.60 -8.84
N HIS A 28 14.99 5.40 -9.35
CA HIS A 28 13.69 5.65 -8.73
C HIS A 28 12.54 4.88 -9.41
N ARG A 29 12.82 4.11 -10.47
CA ARG A 29 11.78 3.41 -11.22
C ARG A 29 10.94 2.48 -10.36
N GLU A 30 11.57 1.65 -9.54
CA GLU A 30 10.86 0.69 -8.68
C GLU A 30 9.95 1.42 -7.69
N ASN A 31 10.48 2.47 -7.05
CA ASN A 31 9.72 3.30 -6.13
C ASN A 31 8.55 4.01 -6.82
N ALA A 32 8.77 4.57 -8.01
CA ALA A 32 7.70 5.16 -8.82
C ALA A 32 6.61 4.14 -9.15
N LEU A 33 6.99 2.94 -9.54
CA LEU A 33 6.03 1.88 -9.85
C LEU A 33 5.23 1.45 -8.59
N LYS A 34 5.88 1.32 -7.43
CA LYS A 34 5.20 1.05 -6.15
C LYS A 34 4.21 2.16 -5.80
N ILE A 35 4.62 3.42 -5.87
CA ILE A 35 3.76 4.60 -5.60
C ILE A 35 2.55 4.58 -6.54
N LEU A 36 2.76 4.50 -7.85
CA LEU A 36 1.68 4.56 -8.84
C LEU A 36 0.71 3.38 -8.70
N ARG A 37 1.20 2.17 -8.39
CA ARG A 37 0.37 0.99 -8.10
C ARG A 37 -0.55 1.20 -6.90
N TRP A 38 0.02 1.66 -5.79
CA TRP A 38 -0.73 1.94 -4.57
C TRP A 38 -1.75 3.06 -4.78
N LEU A 39 -1.36 4.18 -5.40
CA LEU A 39 -2.30 5.26 -5.70
C LEU A 39 -3.40 4.87 -6.69
N ALA A 40 -3.14 3.93 -7.60
CA ALA A 40 -4.12 3.46 -8.56
C ALA A 40 -5.13 2.47 -7.96
N TYR A 41 -4.71 1.59 -7.06
CA TYR A 41 -5.52 0.44 -6.63
C TYR A 41 -5.79 0.35 -5.12
N SER A 42 -5.34 1.30 -4.30
CA SER A 42 -5.68 1.32 -2.88
C SER A 42 -7.18 1.47 -2.63
N ALA A 43 -7.66 0.80 -1.58
CA ALA A 43 -9.07 0.76 -1.21
C ALA A 43 -9.63 2.11 -0.73
N ARG A 44 -8.75 3.04 -0.36
CA ARG A 44 -9.07 4.44 -0.03
C ARG A 44 -7.90 5.36 -0.39
N PRO A 45 -8.11 6.69 -0.45
CA PRO A 45 -7.00 7.65 -0.54
C PRO A 45 -5.97 7.41 0.57
N LEU A 46 -4.69 7.43 0.23
CA LEU A 46 -3.58 7.16 1.15
C LEU A 46 -3.06 8.45 1.77
N GLN A 47 -2.56 8.36 2.99
CA GLN A 47 -1.74 9.42 3.57
C GLN A 47 -0.31 9.32 3.04
N ILE A 48 0.40 10.44 3.02
CA ILE A 48 1.76 10.49 2.48
C ILE A 48 2.72 9.58 3.26
N GLU A 49 2.55 9.50 4.57
CA GLU A 49 3.35 8.66 5.46
C GLU A 49 3.11 7.16 5.20
N GLU A 50 1.90 6.80 4.79
CA GLU A 50 1.59 5.40 4.43
C GLU A 50 2.29 4.98 3.15
N VAL A 51 2.36 5.86 2.15
CA VAL A 51 3.08 5.57 0.90
C VAL A 51 4.59 5.56 1.13
N ALA A 52 5.10 6.42 2.00
CA ALA A 52 6.50 6.40 2.39
C ALA A 52 6.88 5.05 3.07
N GLU A 53 6.00 4.51 3.92
CA GLU A 53 6.20 3.18 4.54
C GLU A 53 6.23 2.04 3.51
N VAL A 54 5.41 2.11 2.46
CA VAL A 54 5.40 1.10 1.39
C VAL A 54 6.77 0.97 0.73
N ILE A 55 7.53 2.06 0.62
CA ILE A 55 8.87 2.04 0.01
C ILE A 55 9.89 1.32 0.89
N ALA A 56 9.70 1.36 2.21
CA ALA A 56 10.52 0.63 3.17
C ALA A 56 10.23 -0.88 3.22
N VAL A 57 9.26 -1.38 2.43
CA VAL A 57 8.95 -2.81 2.31
C VAL A 57 9.51 -3.38 1.01
N ASN A 58 10.30 -4.43 1.13
CA ASN A 58 10.72 -5.31 0.05
C ASN A 58 10.46 -6.77 0.42
N ILE A 59 9.59 -7.43 -0.36
CA ILE A 59 9.16 -8.81 -0.10
C ILE A 59 10.29 -9.84 -0.29
N GLU A 60 11.34 -9.48 -1.04
CA GLU A 60 12.50 -10.33 -1.30
C GLU A 60 13.56 -10.26 -0.19
N ASP A 61 13.46 -9.29 0.71
CA ASP A 61 14.42 -9.09 1.81
C ASP A 61 14.02 -9.83 3.08
N HIS A 62 15.01 -10.06 3.96
CA HIS A 62 14.81 -10.60 5.30
C HIS A 62 15.62 -9.78 6.31
N PRO A 63 14.99 -8.97 7.18
CA PRO A 63 13.54 -8.72 7.27
C PRO A 63 12.98 -8.00 6.04
N GLN A 64 11.68 -8.22 5.74
CA GLN A 64 11.01 -7.63 4.56
C GLN A 64 10.73 -6.14 4.73
N PHE A 65 10.57 -5.68 5.97
CA PHE A 65 10.42 -4.27 6.30
C PHE A 65 11.71 -3.78 6.98
N ASP A 66 12.23 -2.67 6.49
CA ASP A 66 13.46 -2.06 6.97
C ASP A 66 13.23 -0.56 7.27
N PRO A 67 13.10 -0.17 8.55
CA PRO A 67 12.92 1.22 8.95
C PRO A 67 14.03 2.16 8.44
N GLU A 68 15.25 1.66 8.21
CA GLU A 68 16.37 2.47 7.73
C GLU A 68 16.22 2.91 6.27
N ARG A 69 15.28 2.30 5.53
CA ARG A 69 14.92 2.68 4.15
C ARG A 69 13.83 3.73 4.08
N ARG A 70 13.28 4.16 5.22
CA ARG A 70 12.34 5.28 5.27
C ARG A 70 13.01 6.53 4.71
N PHE A 71 12.25 7.31 3.94
CA PHE A 71 12.68 8.66 3.63
C PHE A 71 12.80 9.47 4.93
N PRO A 72 13.85 10.28 5.10
CA PRO A 72 13.95 11.21 6.23
C PRO A 72 12.74 12.14 6.32
N GLU A 73 12.20 12.55 5.16
CA GLU A 73 10.99 13.35 5.02
C GLU A 73 9.99 12.61 4.12
N PRO A 74 8.81 12.19 4.62
CA PRO A 74 7.80 11.52 3.81
C PRO A 74 7.41 12.27 2.53
N ARG A 75 7.48 13.61 2.51
CA ARG A 75 7.20 14.42 1.32
C ARG A 75 8.16 14.20 0.16
N ASP A 76 9.33 13.62 0.39
CA ASP A 76 10.31 13.33 -0.66
C ASP A 76 9.75 12.39 -1.74
N ILE A 77 8.75 11.56 -1.42
CA ILE A 77 8.10 10.68 -2.42
C ILE A 77 7.42 11.47 -3.55
N LEU A 78 7.03 12.73 -3.32
CA LEU A 78 6.41 13.59 -4.33
C LEU A 78 7.39 13.95 -5.44
N THR A 79 8.69 13.95 -5.14
CA THR A 79 9.75 14.25 -6.11
C THR A 79 9.91 13.12 -7.13
N ILE A 80 9.56 11.89 -6.76
CA ILE A 80 9.73 10.69 -7.59
C ILE A 80 8.74 10.68 -8.75
N CYS A 81 7.45 10.90 -8.48
CA CYS A 81 6.38 10.84 -9.49
C CYS A 81 6.00 12.22 -10.05
N SER A 82 6.65 13.30 -9.60
CA SER A 82 6.49 14.66 -10.10
C SER A 82 5.00 15.05 -10.25
N SER A 83 4.61 15.58 -11.42
CA SER A 83 3.25 16.04 -11.73
C SER A 83 2.19 14.95 -11.89
N LEU A 84 2.55 13.66 -11.79
CA LEU A 84 1.58 12.56 -11.83
C LEU A 84 0.83 12.39 -10.50
N VAL A 85 1.34 12.99 -9.42
CA VAL A 85 0.77 12.92 -8.08
C VAL A 85 0.50 14.30 -7.52
N THR A 86 -0.44 14.39 -6.59
CA THR A 86 -0.78 15.63 -5.89
C THR A 86 -1.18 15.32 -4.45
N VAL A 87 -1.11 16.33 -3.59
CA VAL A 87 -1.47 16.25 -2.17
C VAL A 87 -2.68 17.13 -1.90
N GLY A 88 -3.63 16.60 -1.12
CA GLY A 88 -4.75 17.35 -0.56
C GLY A 88 -4.72 17.30 0.96
N ALA A 89 -5.04 18.42 1.61
CA ALA A 89 -5.25 18.44 3.05
C ALA A 89 -6.56 17.74 3.42
N THR A 90 -6.54 16.94 4.48
CA THR A 90 -7.75 16.46 5.14
C THR A 90 -7.80 16.95 6.57
N GLU A 91 -8.94 17.54 6.95
CA GLU A 91 -9.22 17.88 8.33
C GLU A 91 -9.43 16.57 9.11
N GLY A 92 -8.50 16.24 10.01
CA GLY A 92 -8.64 15.09 10.90
C GLY A 92 -9.78 15.31 11.89
N SER A 93 -10.67 14.33 12.03
CA SER A 93 -11.92 14.43 12.82
C SER A 93 -11.73 14.52 14.34
N ARG A 94 -10.52 14.35 14.89
CA ARG A 94 -10.29 14.38 16.34
C ARG A 94 -9.07 15.16 16.82
N ASP A 95 -7.96 15.21 16.07
CA ASP A 95 -6.67 15.68 16.62
C ASP A 95 -6.13 17.03 16.09
N ARG A 96 -6.85 17.77 15.24
CA ARG A 96 -6.33 19.01 14.58
C ARG A 96 -4.99 18.83 13.84
N VAL A 97 -4.48 17.61 13.70
CA VAL A 97 -3.36 17.28 12.83
C VAL A 97 -3.90 17.17 11.42
N THR A 98 -3.61 18.17 10.60
CA THR A 98 -3.87 18.11 9.16
C THR A 98 -3.05 16.97 8.60
N ARG A 99 -3.72 15.92 8.09
CA ARG A 99 -3.05 14.83 7.40
C ARG A 99 -3.14 15.04 5.90
N GLU A 100 -2.03 14.76 5.22
CA GLU A 100 -1.87 14.99 3.81
C GLU A 100 -2.14 13.72 3.01
N GLN A 101 -3.21 13.75 2.24
CA GLN A 101 -3.57 12.65 1.36
C GLN A 101 -2.89 12.82 0.01
N ILE A 102 -2.12 11.81 -0.38
CA ILE A 102 -1.53 11.71 -1.70
C ILE A 102 -2.48 10.95 -2.63
N ARG A 103 -2.59 11.43 -3.87
CA ARG A 103 -3.42 10.85 -4.92
C ARG A 103 -2.79 11.09 -6.28
N LEU A 104 -3.23 10.34 -7.30
CA LEU A 104 -2.93 10.68 -8.69
C LEU A 104 -3.48 12.08 -8.99
N ALA A 105 -2.69 12.89 -9.70
CA ALA A 105 -3.02 14.27 -10.00
C ALA A 105 -4.32 14.41 -10.81
N HIS A 106 -4.58 13.45 -11.71
CA HIS A 106 -5.79 13.38 -12.51
C HIS A 106 -6.26 11.94 -12.69
N PHE A 107 -7.57 11.73 -12.82
CA PHE A 107 -8.16 10.43 -13.12
C PHE A 107 -7.59 9.79 -14.40
N SER A 108 -7.31 10.62 -15.42
CA SER A 108 -6.72 10.18 -16.68
C SER A 108 -5.30 9.59 -16.56
N VAL A 109 -4.58 9.88 -15.47
CA VAL A 109 -3.30 9.23 -15.17
C VAL A 109 -3.53 7.74 -14.93
N LYS A 110 -4.52 7.38 -14.10
CA LYS A 110 -4.89 5.98 -13.88
C LYS A 110 -5.35 5.33 -15.18
N GLU A 111 -6.20 5.99 -15.95
CA GLU A 111 -6.68 5.47 -17.24
C GLU A 111 -5.53 5.15 -18.19
N TYR A 112 -4.50 5.99 -18.24
CA TYR A 112 -3.32 5.74 -19.05
C TYR A 112 -2.51 4.55 -18.54
N LEU A 113 -2.20 4.51 -17.23
CA LEU A 113 -1.37 3.47 -16.59
C LEU A 113 -1.94 2.05 -16.75
N VAL A 114 -3.27 1.90 -16.81
CA VAL A 114 -3.94 0.59 -16.96
C VAL A 114 -4.31 0.23 -18.40
N SER A 115 -4.01 1.11 -19.37
CA SER A 115 -4.43 0.94 -20.77
C SER A 115 -3.49 0.02 -21.58
N GLU A 116 -3.93 -0.39 -22.77
CA GLU A 116 -3.05 -0.96 -23.80
C GLU A 116 -2.06 0.09 -24.36
N ARG A 117 -2.41 1.38 -24.27
CA ARG A 117 -1.64 2.48 -24.89
C ARG A 117 -0.27 2.64 -24.24
N ILE A 118 -0.17 2.49 -22.92
CA ILE A 118 1.12 2.49 -22.23
C ILE A 118 1.94 1.25 -22.58
N ARG A 119 1.30 0.07 -22.74
CA ARG A 119 1.99 -1.19 -23.08
C ARG A 119 2.66 -1.18 -24.45
N ALA A 120 2.04 -0.52 -25.42
CA ALA A 120 2.61 -0.33 -26.75
C ALA A 120 3.59 0.86 -26.84
N GLY A 121 3.70 1.67 -25.78
CA GLY A 121 4.46 2.90 -25.75
C GLY A 121 5.84 2.80 -25.08
N PRO A 122 6.61 3.90 -25.05
CA PRO A 122 7.94 3.93 -24.44
C PRO A 122 7.92 3.80 -22.91
N ALA A 123 6.76 4.00 -22.28
CA ALA A 123 6.56 3.88 -20.84
C ALA A 123 5.96 2.52 -20.41
N SER A 124 6.03 1.49 -21.27
CA SER A 124 5.40 0.18 -21.05
C SER A 124 5.79 -0.50 -19.72
N GLN A 125 7.00 -0.26 -19.23
CA GLN A 125 7.47 -0.72 -17.91
C GLN A 125 6.65 -0.20 -16.73
N TYR A 126 5.90 0.90 -16.91
CA TYR A 126 4.99 1.46 -15.90
C TYR A 126 3.54 1.00 -16.07
N SER A 127 3.27 0.05 -16.98
CA SER A 127 1.92 -0.50 -17.13
C SER A 127 1.48 -1.22 -15.85
N ILE A 128 0.25 -0.94 -15.43
CA ILE A 128 -0.34 -1.47 -14.21
C ILE A 128 -1.47 -2.44 -14.55
N GLN A 129 -1.33 -3.68 -14.10
CA GLN A 129 -2.36 -4.70 -14.20
C GLN A 129 -3.04 -4.89 -12.84
N GLU A 130 -4.38 -4.90 -12.83
CA GLU A 130 -5.18 -4.95 -11.60
C GLU A 130 -4.82 -6.14 -10.71
N ILE A 131 -4.78 -7.35 -11.29
CA ILE A 131 -4.55 -8.59 -10.51
C ILE A 131 -3.16 -8.56 -9.87
N HIS A 132 -2.10 -8.37 -10.64
CA HIS A 132 -0.73 -8.30 -10.10
C HIS A 132 -0.53 -7.14 -9.10
N THR A 133 -1.25 -6.03 -9.28
CA THR A 133 -1.18 -4.92 -8.34
C THR A 133 -1.84 -5.27 -7.01
N ASN A 134 -2.99 -5.93 -7.03
CA ASN A 134 -3.65 -6.41 -5.81
C ASN A 134 -2.82 -7.49 -5.10
N VAL A 135 -2.17 -8.40 -5.84
CA VAL A 135 -1.18 -9.35 -5.30
C VAL A 135 -0.08 -8.58 -4.54
N SER A 136 0.58 -7.65 -5.22
CA SER A 136 1.69 -6.87 -4.65
C SER A 136 1.28 -6.05 -3.42
N ILE A 137 0.10 -5.43 -3.43
CA ILE A 137 -0.41 -4.70 -2.25
C ILE A 137 -0.67 -5.66 -1.10
N ALA A 138 -1.32 -6.81 -1.35
CA ALA A 138 -1.59 -7.81 -0.31
C ALA A 138 -0.29 -8.34 0.31
N GLU A 139 0.72 -8.63 -0.50
CA GLU A 139 2.02 -9.12 -0.04
C GLU A 139 2.75 -8.09 0.82
N ILE A 140 2.80 -6.83 0.39
CA ILE A 140 3.39 -5.75 1.19
C ILE A 140 2.63 -5.58 2.52
N CYS A 141 1.29 -5.60 2.50
CA CYS A 141 0.51 -5.51 3.73
C CYS A 141 0.80 -6.68 4.68
N LEU A 142 0.87 -7.91 4.17
CA LEU A 142 1.15 -9.10 4.97
C LEU A 142 2.58 -9.06 5.53
N ALA A 143 3.59 -8.80 4.70
CA ALA A 143 4.98 -8.61 5.11
C ALA A 143 5.10 -7.56 6.23
N TYR A 144 4.39 -6.44 6.06
CA TYR A 144 4.37 -5.38 7.04
C TYR A 144 3.70 -5.79 8.36
N LEU A 145 2.66 -6.63 8.33
CA LEU A 145 2.00 -7.12 9.54
C LEU A 145 2.80 -8.21 10.26
N LEU A 146 3.51 -9.05 9.51
CA LEU A 146 4.33 -10.16 10.02
C LEU A 146 5.48 -9.69 10.93
N GLN A 147 5.89 -8.43 10.82
CA GLN A 147 6.89 -7.85 11.73
C GLN A 147 6.39 -7.75 13.17
N PHE A 148 5.07 -7.66 13.38
CA PHE A 148 4.48 -7.51 14.71
C PHE A 148 4.35 -8.86 15.43
N ASP A 149 5.37 -9.71 15.37
CA ASP A 149 5.39 -11.07 15.92
C ASP A 149 5.95 -11.13 17.35
N ASN A 150 5.52 -10.20 18.20
CA ASN A 150 5.82 -10.22 19.63
C ASN A 150 4.64 -9.62 20.41
N PRO A 151 4.34 -10.11 21.64
CA PRO A 151 3.28 -9.54 22.47
C PRO A 151 3.42 -8.04 22.74
N THR A 152 4.63 -7.48 22.70
CA THR A 152 4.92 -6.06 22.91
C THR A 152 5.23 -5.30 21.62
N SER A 153 5.00 -5.89 20.44
CA SER A 153 5.21 -5.23 19.14
C SER A 153 4.30 -4.02 18.93
N LEU A 154 3.15 -3.98 19.60
CA LEU A 154 2.18 -2.89 19.49
C LEU A 154 2.21 -2.01 20.74
N THR A 155 2.05 -0.71 20.53
CA THR A 155 1.97 0.31 21.57
C THR A 155 0.83 1.28 21.23
N PHE A 156 0.48 2.18 22.15
CA PHE A 156 -0.49 3.23 21.87
C PHE A 156 -0.03 4.19 20.73
N ARG A 157 1.27 4.20 20.41
CA ARG A 157 1.87 4.98 19.33
C ARG A 157 2.03 4.20 18.03
N THR A 158 1.54 2.95 17.93
CA THR A 158 1.77 2.14 16.73
C THR A 158 1.35 2.85 15.43
N PHE A 159 0.26 3.61 15.41
CA PHE A 159 -0.15 4.31 14.18
C PHE A 159 0.65 5.57 13.86
N GLU A 160 1.45 6.06 14.81
CA GLU A 160 2.42 7.15 14.60
C GLU A 160 3.76 6.56 14.13
N GLU A 161 4.21 5.49 14.77
CA GLU A 161 5.48 4.82 14.50
C GLU A 161 5.44 3.93 13.24
N PHE A 162 4.26 3.41 12.89
CA PHE A 162 3.99 2.50 11.77
C PHE A 162 2.74 2.94 10.99
N PRO A 163 2.83 4.03 10.20
CA PRO A 163 1.69 4.64 9.51
C PRO A 163 0.86 3.67 8.66
N LEU A 164 1.51 2.68 8.02
CA LEU A 164 0.83 1.71 7.15
C LEU A 164 0.02 0.66 7.92
N ALA A 165 0.26 0.47 9.23
CA ALA A 165 -0.29 -0.66 10.00
C ALA A 165 -1.83 -0.75 9.92
N ARG A 166 -2.52 0.40 10.00
CA ARG A 166 -3.99 0.45 9.94
C ARG A 166 -4.52 0.07 8.56
N TYR A 167 -3.90 0.58 7.50
CA TYR A 167 -4.28 0.23 6.14
C TYR A 167 -4.03 -1.25 5.89
N ALA A 168 -2.84 -1.73 6.22
CA ALA A 168 -2.43 -3.11 6.04
C ALA A 168 -3.41 -4.05 6.73
N ALA A 169 -3.67 -3.85 8.04
CA ALA A 169 -4.56 -4.71 8.83
C ALA A 169 -5.98 -4.77 8.26
N ARG A 170 -6.49 -3.66 7.73
CA ARG A 170 -7.88 -3.55 7.25
C ARG A 170 -8.09 -4.07 5.83
N TYR A 171 -7.14 -3.86 4.93
CA TYR A 171 -7.38 -4.01 3.49
C TYR A 171 -6.62 -5.16 2.82
N TRP A 172 -5.66 -5.81 3.49
CA TRP A 172 -4.89 -6.90 2.87
C TRP A 172 -5.78 -8.04 2.36
N THR A 173 -6.83 -8.42 3.09
CA THR A 173 -7.75 -9.49 2.71
C THR A 173 -8.57 -9.13 1.47
N GLN A 174 -8.99 -7.87 1.34
CA GLN A 174 -9.68 -7.37 0.16
C GLN A 174 -8.80 -7.49 -1.09
N HIS A 175 -7.53 -7.09 -0.99
CA HIS A 175 -6.57 -7.21 -2.08
C HIS A 175 -6.28 -8.69 -2.42
N ALA A 176 -6.07 -9.53 -1.41
CA ALA A 176 -5.85 -10.96 -1.59
C ALA A 176 -7.04 -11.66 -2.30
N ARG A 177 -8.29 -11.24 -2.01
CA ARG A 177 -9.49 -11.78 -2.65
C ARG A 177 -9.60 -11.44 -4.13
N VAL A 178 -9.15 -10.25 -4.54
CA VAL A 178 -9.07 -9.88 -5.96
C VAL A 178 -7.99 -10.71 -6.66
N ALA A 179 -6.90 -11.02 -5.94
CA ALA A 179 -5.75 -11.76 -6.42
C ALA A 179 -5.94 -13.28 -6.60
N ARG A 180 -7.07 -13.88 -6.17
CA ARG A 180 -7.31 -15.35 -5.99
C ARG A 180 -6.79 -16.32 -7.05
N LYS A 181 -6.46 -15.88 -8.27
CA LYS A 181 -5.98 -16.73 -9.37
C LYS A 181 -4.45 -16.86 -9.46
N ASP A 182 -3.67 -16.01 -8.78
CA ASP A 182 -2.21 -15.93 -8.96
C ASP A 182 -1.49 -15.61 -7.62
N MET A 183 -1.48 -16.57 -6.69
CA MET A 183 -1.21 -16.33 -5.27
C MET A 183 -0.07 -17.15 -4.66
N SER A 184 0.89 -17.71 -5.41
CA SER A 184 1.86 -18.64 -4.78
C SER A 184 2.66 -17.99 -3.63
N ALA A 185 3.19 -16.79 -3.82
CA ALA A 185 3.94 -16.06 -2.78
C ALA A 185 3.00 -15.45 -1.71
N THR A 186 1.89 -14.84 -2.14
CA THR A 186 0.86 -14.33 -1.21
C THR A 186 0.33 -15.43 -0.28
N HIS A 187 0.13 -16.65 -0.78
CA HIS A 187 -0.34 -17.79 0.00
C HIS A 187 0.66 -18.17 1.10
N LEU A 188 1.97 -18.12 0.83
CA LEU A 188 2.99 -18.36 1.85
C LEU A 188 2.92 -17.34 2.99
N LEU A 189 2.77 -16.06 2.69
CA LEU A 189 2.63 -15.00 3.71
C LEU A 189 1.32 -15.14 4.50
N ILE A 190 0.22 -15.54 3.85
CA ILE A 190 -1.04 -15.85 4.53
C ILE A 190 -0.86 -17.03 5.47
N MET A 191 -0.22 -18.11 5.02
CA MET A 191 0.07 -19.27 5.87
C MET A 191 1.00 -18.89 7.03
N GLU A 192 2.00 -18.05 6.78
CA GLU A 192 2.89 -17.57 7.83
C GLU A 192 2.11 -16.80 8.90
N LEU A 193 1.24 -15.86 8.50
CA LEU A 193 0.41 -15.10 9.42
C LEU A 193 -0.53 -16.01 10.22
N PHE A 194 -1.24 -16.92 9.55
CA PHE A 194 -2.31 -17.71 10.21
C PHE A 194 -1.80 -18.92 10.99
N LEU A 195 -0.68 -19.53 10.58
CA LEU A 195 -0.24 -20.82 11.12
C LEU A 195 1.09 -20.74 11.87
N SER A 196 2.01 -19.86 11.46
CA SER A 196 3.38 -19.82 11.99
C SER A 196 3.58 -18.70 13.02
N LYS A 197 2.95 -17.55 12.82
CA LYS A 197 3.23 -16.30 13.53
C LYS A 197 2.07 -15.92 14.45
N ARG A 198 1.98 -16.64 15.57
CA ARG A 198 0.84 -16.52 16.51
C ARG A 198 0.65 -15.10 17.05
N ASP A 199 1.73 -14.41 17.37
CA ASP A 199 1.66 -13.05 17.90
C ASP A 199 1.35 -12.05 16.79
N ALA A 200 1.90 -12.22 15.58
CA ALA A 200 1.53 -11.39 14.43
C ALA A 200 0.04 -11.52 14.08
N TYR A 201 -0.51 -12.73 14.13
CA TYR A 201 -1.94 -12.97 13.96
C TYR A 201 -2.77 -12.24 15.03
N ALA A 202 -2.40 -12.41 16.31
CA ALA A 202 -3.10 -11.74 17.40
C ALA A 202 -3.04 -10.20 17.24
N ASN A 203 -1.88 -9.68 16.88
CA ASN A 203 -1.65 -8.26 16.67
C ASN A 203 -2.36 -7.72 15.43
N TRP A 204 -2.53 -8.53 14.36
CA TRP A 204 -3.40 -8.18 13.24
C TRP A 204 -4.84 -7.94 13.72
N ILE A 205 -5.39 -8.84 14.54
CA ILE A 205 -6.76 -8.68 15.09
C ILE A 205 -6.88 -7.49 16.05
N ARG A 206 -5.79 -7.13 16.74
CA ARG A 206 -5.74 -5.91 17.57
C ARG A 206 -5.66 -4.64 16.71
N LEU A 207 -4.98 -4.68 15.56
CA LEU A 207 -4.87 -3.56 14.62
C LEU A 207 -6.14 -3.37 13.78
N PHE A 208 -6.95 -4.41 13.62
CA PHE A 208 -8.23 -4.36 12.95
C PHE A 208 -9.07 -5.57 13.33
N ASP A 209 -10.29 -5.34 13.81
CA ASP A 209 -11.23 -6.39 14.20
C ASP A 209 -12.17 -6.74 13.02
N PRO A 210 -12.00 -7.88 12.34
CA PRO A 210 -12.81 -8.23 11.17
C PRO A 210 -14.28 -8.50 11.51
N ASP A 211 -14.63 -8.81 12.76
CA ASP A 211 -16.02 -8.97 13.20
C ASP A 211 -16.75 -7.62 13.31
N ARG A 212 -16.01 -6.51 13.41
CA ARG A 212 -16.56 -5.15 13.62
C ARG A 212 -15.90 -4.13 12.69
N PRO A 213 -16.00 -4.29 11.35
CA PRO A 213 -15.24 -3.49 10.39
C PRO A 213 -15.58 -1.99 10.37
N GLU A 214 -16.78 -1.63 10.84
CA GLU A 214 -17.25 -0.23 10.92
C GLU A 214 -16.88 0.45 12.23
N ARG A 215 -16.49 -0.31 13.26
CA ARG A 215 -16.14 0.26 14.56
C ARG A 215 -14.82 1.01 14.44
N GLU A 216 -14.82 2.27 14.89
CA GLU A 216 -13.60 3.04 15.01
C GLU A 216 -12.70 2.39 16.06
N LEU A 217 -11.44 2.14 15.68
CA LEU A 217 -10.49 1.46 16.53
C LEU A 217 -9.90 2.41 17.58
N ASP A 218 -10.13 2.09 18.85
CA ASP A 218 -9.30 2.56 19.95
C ASP A 218 -8.15 1.56 20.16
N ILE A 219 -6.92 1.99 19.85
CA ILE A 219 -5.75 1.12 19.98
C ILE A 219 -5.53 0.74 21.45
N THR A 220 -5.86 1.60 22.40
CA THR A 220 -5.64 1.37 23.84
C THR A 220 -6.50 0.23 24.33
N GLU A 221 -7.81 0.28 24.05
CA GLU A 221 -8.76 -0.81 24.37
C GLU A 221 -8.36 -2.11 23.65
N SER A 222 -7.89 -1.99 22.41
CA SER A 222 -7.52 -3.17 21.61
C SER A 222 -6.29 -3.89 22.14
N LEU A 223 -5.31 -3.18 22.71
CA LEU A 223 -4.12 -3.77 23.31
C LEU A 223 -4.44 -4.61 24.56
N GLU A 224 -5.55 -4.31 25.24
CA GLU A 224 -6.00 -5.09 26.41
C GLU A 224 -6.62 -6.45 26.03
N LYS A 225 -6.91 -6.70 24.75
CA LYS A 225 -7.45 -7.99 24.29
C LYS A 225 -6.45 -9.12 24.54
N ASP A 226 -6.81 -10.05 25.42
CA ASP A 226 -6.06 -11.28 25.66
C ASP A 226 -6.08 -12.17 24.40
N MET A 227 -4.94 -12.78 24.08
CA MET A 227 -4.82 -13.72 22.95
C MET A 227 -5.82 -14.88 23.02
N LYS A 228 -6.23 -15.33 24.22
CA LYS A 228 -7.24 -16.37 24.42
C LYS A 228 -8.65 -15.93 24.02
N SER A 229 -8.90 -14.62 23.96
CA SER A 229 -10.18 -14.06 23.50
C SER A 229 -10.24 -13.94 21.98
N ILE A 230 -9.11 -14.07 21.28
CA ILE A 230 -9.02 -13.97 19.82
C ILE A 230 -9.49 -15.29 19.19
N PRO A 231 -10.50 -15.26 18.29
CA PRO A 231 -10.94 -16.44 17.55
C PRO A 231 -9.81 -17.16 16.80
N SER A 232 -10.05 -18.43 16.46
CA SER A 232 -9.04 -19.26 15.76
C SER A 232 -8.71 -18.73 14.36
N PRO A 233 -7.49 -18.96 13.85
CA PRO A 233 -7.11 -18.59 12.48
C PRO A 233 -8.09 -19.09 11.42
N LEU A 234 -8.61 -20.31 11.58
CA LEU A 234 -9.61 -20.88 10.67
C LEU A 234 -10.91 -20.08 10.63
N TYR A 235 -11.37 -19.57 11.78
CA TYR A 235 -12.55 -18.72 11.87
C TYR A 235 -12.38 -17.45 11.02
N TYR A 236 -11.29 -16.70 11.23
CA TYR A 236 -11.09 -15.46 10.48
C TYR A 236 -10.74 -15.73 9.01
N ALA A 237 -10.04 -16.82 8.67
CA ALA A 237 -9.79 -17.19 7.28
C ALA A 237 -11.10 -17.44 6.53
N SER A 238 -12.08 -18.08 7.17
CA SER A 238 -13.44 -18.24 6.64
C SER A 238 -14.18 -16.91 6.56
N LEU A 239 -14.19 -16.11 7.64
CA LEU A 239 -14.93 -14.85 7.72
C LEU A 239 -14.47 -13.86 6.63
N VAL A 240 -13.16 -13.76 6.41
CA VAL A 240 -12.59 -12.85 5.42
C VAL A 240 -12.54 -13.45 4.01
N GLY A 241 -13.15 -14.63 3.79
CA GLY A 241 -13.34 -15.22 2.47
C GLY A 241 -12.06 -15.71 1.80
N LEU A 242 -11.09 -16.22 2.57
CA LEU A 242 -9.86 -16.83 2.07
C LEU A 242 -9.97 -18.34 1.87
N ILE A 243 -10.97 -18.97 2.48
CA ILE A 243 -11.31 -20.38 2.31
C ILE A 243 -12.66 -20.44 1.60
N GLU A 244 -12.75 -21.18 0.50
CA GLU A 244 -14.05 -21.47 -0.14
C GLU A 244 -14.81 -22.47 0.74
N SER A 245 -16.05 -22.13 1.10
CA SER A 245 -17.02 -23.02 1.74
C SER A 245 -17.69 -23.93 0.72
#